data_AF-A0A0P6VTB5-F1
#
_entry.id   AF-A0A0P6VTB5-F1
#
_cell.length_a   1.000
_cell.length_b   1.000
_cell.length_c   1.000
_cell.angle_alpha   90.00
_cell.angle_beta   90.00
_cell.angle_gamma   90.00
#
_symmetry.space_group_name_H-M   'P 1'
#
loop_
_entity.id
_entity.type
_entity.pdbx_description
1 polymer ?
#
loop_
_entity_poly.entity_id
_entity_poly.type
_entity_poly.pdbx_seq_one_letter_code
_entity_poly.pdbx_strand_id
1 'polypeptide(L)' 'MPHDIHRSNSAAFRVGDFTTPANVEALNGALAEKGIASERIVAVHLLAGAHMAFGDNGPRYHVLYREA' A
#
# COMPACT_ATOMS: atom_id res chain seq x y z
N MET A 1 -17.96 29.78 -28.78
CA MET A 1 -18.07 29.05 -27.49
C MET A 1 -16.71 28.39 -27.24
N PRO A 2 -15.85 28.89 -26.34
CA PRO A 2 -14.62 28.18 -26.01
C PRO A 2 -14.98 26.99 -25.10
N HIS A 3 -14.56 25.80 -25.51
CA HIS A 3 -14.60 24.59 -24.69
C HIS A 3 -13.67 24.80 -23.49
N ASP A 4 -14.23 24.77 -22.28
CA ASP A 4 -13.48 24.76 -21.04
C ASP A 4 -12.75 23.41 -20.94
N ILE A 5 -11.46 23.41 -21.26
CA ILE A 5 -10.61 22.23 -21.16
C ILE A 5 -10.33 22.04 -19.68
N HIS A 6 -11.03 21.08 -19.06
CA HIS A 6 -10.67 20.54 -17.75
C HIS A 6 -9.18 20.21 -17.78
N ARG A 7 -8.35 21.06 -17.18
CA ARG A 7 -6.99 20.69 -16.80
C ARG A 7 -7.17 19.57 -15.78
N SER A 8 -7.06 18.32 -16.22
CA SER A 8 -6.70 17.22 -15.32
C SER A 8 -5.36 17.60 -14.72
N ASN A 9 -5.41 18.21 -13.54
CA ASN A 9 -4.25 18.41 -12.69
C ASN A 9 -3.86 17.02 -12.19
N SER A 10 -3.23 16.23 -13.06
CA SER A 10 -2.57 14.98 -12.69
C SER A 10 -1.31 15.34 -11.90
N ALA A 11 -1.52 15.87 -10.69
CA ALA A 11 -0.48 15.85 -9.68
C ALA A 11 -0.09 14.37 -9.54
N ALA A 12 1.13 14.05 -9.93
CA ALA A 12 1.64 12.69 -9.79
C ALA A 12 1.69 12.38 -8.30
N PHE A 13 0.66 11.70 -7.80
CA PHE A 13 0.64 11.21 -6.43
C PHE A 13 1.73 10.15 -6.32
N ARG A 14 2.71 10.40 -5.46
CA ARG A 14 3.75 9.43 -5.15
C ARG A 14 3.11 8.33 -4.30
N VAL A 15 3.30 7.09 -4.72
CA VAL A 15 2.79 5.91 -4.01
C VAL A 15 4.01 5.16 -3.49
N GLY A 16 4.03 4.93 -2.19
CA GLY A 16 4.97 4.03 -1.54
C GLY A 16 4.34 2.66 -1.33
N ASP A 17 5.18 1.65 -1.17
CA ASP A 17 4.73 0.30 -0.88
C ASP A 17 5.58 -0.37 0.19
N PHE A 18 4.98 -1.32 0.91
CA PHE A 18 5.71 -2.21 1.80
C PHE A 18 5.02 -3.57 1.92
N THR A 19 5.79 -4.57 2.36
CA THR A 19 5.27 -5.90 2.67
C THR A 19 5.44 -6.19 4.15
N THR A 20 4.42 -6.74 4.79
CA THR A 20 4.41 -7.12 6.21
C THR A 20 3.76 -8.50 6.36
N PRO A 21 4.03 -9.29 7.42
CA PRO A 21 3.29 -10.52 7.69
C PRO A 21 1.78 -10.28 7.67
N ALA A 22 0.99 -11.28 7.23
CA ALA A 22 -0.47 -11.18 7.16
C ALA A 22 -1.16 -11.31 8.53
N ASN A 23 -0.65 -10.58 9.52
CA ASN A 23 -1.23 -10.41 10.85
C ASN A 23 -1.65 -8.93 11.02
N VAL A 24 -2.85 -8.71 11.56
CA VAL A 24 -3.38 -7.37 11.86
C VAL A 24 -2.45 -6.58 12.79
N GLU A 25 -1.83 -7.24 13.78
CA GLU A 25 -0.88 -6.60 14.69
C GLU A 25 0.37 -6.12 13.95
N ALA A 26 0.93 -6.97 13.07
CA ALA A 26 2.09 -6.63 12.25
C ALA A 26 1.79 -5.53 11.23
N LEU A 27 0.57 -5.53 10.68
CA LEU A 27 0.11 -4.48 9.78
C LEU A 27 -0.03 -3.14 10.52
N ASN A 28 -0.73 -3.13 11.65
CA ASN A 28 -0.91 -1.91 12.44
C ASN A 28 0.43 -1.38 12.98
N GLY A 29 1.33 -2.27 13.42
CA GLY A 29 2.68 -1.91 13.82
C GLY A 29 3.46 -1.27 12.68
N ALA A 30 3.48 -1.89 11.49
CA ALA A 30 4.17 -1.34 10.33
C ALA A 30 3.59 0.00 9.86
N LEU A 31 2.27 0.18 9.94
CA LEU A 31 1.62 1.46 9.63
C LEU A 31 2.01 2.54 10.65
N ALA A 32 2.02 2.21 11.94
CA ALA A 32 2.38 3.12 13.01
C ALA A 32 3.86 3.54 12.96
N GLU A 33 4.78 2.58 12.77
CA GLU A 33 6.22 2.84 12.61
C GLU A 33 6.52 3.78 11.44
N LYS A 34 5.74 3.66 10.36
CA LYS A 34 5.87 4.50 9.15
C LYS A 34 5.05 5.80 9.22
N GLY A 35 4.27 6.02 10.28
CA GLY A 35 3.38 7.18 10.41
C GLY A 35 2.33 7.25 9.30
N ILE A 36 1.88 6.10 8.79
CA ILE A 36 0.88 6.02 7.71
C ILE A 36 -0.51 6.00 8.34
N ALA A 37 -1.24 7.09 8.16
CA ALA A 37 -2.66 7.17 8.52
C ALA A 37 -3.51 6.31 7.58
N SER A 38 -4.62 5.76 8.08
CA SER A 38 -5.45 4.81 7.34
C SER A 38 -6.05 5.41 6.07
N GLU A 39 -6.35 6.72 6.06
CA GLU A 39 -6.84 7.44 4.88
C GLU A 39 -5.82 7.54 3.73
N ARG A 40 -4.53 7.27 4.01
CA ARG A 40 -3.47 7.26 3.00
C ARG A 40 -3.29 5.90 2.36
N ILE A 41 -3.90 4.85 2.90
CA ILE A 41 -3.84 3.51 2.33
C ILE A 41 -4.66 3.49 1.04
N VAL A 42 -4.01 3.09 -0.06
CA VAL A 42 -4.63 2.95 -1.38
C VAL A 42 -5.18 1.54 -1.55
N ALA A 43 -4.39 0.54 -1.17
CA ALA A 43 -4.77 -0.86 -1.30
C ALA A 43 -3.97 -1.75 -0.33
N VAL A 44 -4.58 -2.87 0.05
CA VAL A 44 -3.92 -3.95 0.79
C VAL A 44 -4.20 -5.25 0.05
N HIS A 45 -3.14 -5.91 -0.41
CA HIS A 45 -3.21 -7.17 -1.13
C HIS A 45 -2.67 -8.30 -0.27
N LEU A 46 -3.44 -9.37 -0.14
CA LEU A 46 -2.96 -10.60 0.47
C LEU A 46 -2.10 -11.36 -0.53
N LEU A 47 -0.83 -11.53 -0.19
CA LEU A 47 0.11 -12.42 -0.85
C LEU A 47 0.05 -13.76 -0.12
N ALA A 48 -0.66 -14.74 -0.69
CA ALA A 48 -0.98 -16.02 -0.06
C ALA A 48 0.22 -16.94 0.21
N GLY A 49 1.46 -16.48 -0.04
CA GLY A 49 2.65 -17.33 -0.03
C GLY A 49 2.59 -18.30 -1.19
N ALA A 50 3.38 -18.07 -2.25
CA ALA A 50 3.63 -19.16 -3.17
C ALA A 50 4.42 -20.20 -2.38
N HIS A 51 3.92 -21.43 -2.26
CA HIS A 51 4.69 -22.58 -1.81
C HIS A 51 5.93 -22.74 -2.72
N MET A 52 7.00 -21.98 -2.44
CA MET A 52 8.24 -22.01 -3.17
C MET A 52 9.39 -21.98 -2.15
N ALA A 53 9.87 -23.19 -1.86
CA ALA A 53 11.23 -23.55 -1.49
C ALA A 53 12.00 -22.61 -0.55
N PHE A 54 12.22 -23.10 0.68
CA PHE A 54 13.15 -22.65 1.73
C PHE A 54 12.85 -21.28 2.37
N GLY A 55 12.28 -21.30 3.59
CA GLY A 55 12.18 -20.14 4.49
C GLY A 55 10.79 -19.50 4.60
N ASP A 56 9.74 -20.34 4.58
CA ASP A 56 8.35 -19.92 4.49
C ASP A 56 7.90 -19.10 5.72
N ASN A 57 7.74 -17.79 5.55
CA ASN A 57 7.24 -16.85 6.58
C ASN A 57 5.71 -16.60 6.44
N GLY A 58 4.98 -17.55 5.86
CA GLY A 58 3.52 -17.51 5.76
C GLY A 58 2.96 -16.40 4.86
N PRO A 59 1.63 -16.19 4.90
CA PRO A 59 0.97 -15.16 4.10
C PRO A 59 1.45 -13.76 4.50
N ARG A 60 1.49 -12.83 3.54
CA ARG A 60 1.94 -11.44 3.74
C ARG A 60 0.92 -10.45 3.18
N TYR A 61 0.86 -9.25 3.76
CA TYR A 61 0.16 -8.13 3.17
C TYR A 61 1.14 -7.26 2.39
N HIS A 62 0.82 -6.97 1.12
CA HIS A 62 1.44 -5.90 0.35
C HIS A 62 0.53 -4.67 0.43
N VAL A 63 1.05 -3.59 0.98
CA VAL A 63 0.30 -2.38 1.27
C VAL A 63 0.81 -1.26 0.37
N LEU A 64 -0.11 -0.64 -0.36
CA LEU A 64 0.13 0.54 -1.18
C LEU A 64 -0.42 1.76 -0.43
N TYR A 65 0.37 2.83 -0.33
CA TYR A 65 -0.03 4.05 0.37
C TYR A 65 0.44 5.32 -0.36
N ARG A 66 -0.28 6.42 -0.17
CA ARG A 66 0.10 7.73 -0.71
C ARG A 66 1.21 8.34 0.14
N GLU A 67 2.30 8.76 -0.48
CA GLU A 67 3.31 9.60 0.17
C GLU A 67 2.73 11.02 0.38
N ALA A 68 3.19 11.71 1.43
CA ALA A 68 2.71 13.04 1.80
C ALA A 68 3.52 14.11 1.06
#